data_AF-A0A955C2K9-F1
#
_entry.id   AF-A0A955C2K9-F1
#
_cell.length_a   1.000
_cell.length_b   1.000
_cell.length_c   1.000
_cell.angle_alpha   90.00
_cell.angle_beta   90.00
_cell.angle_gamma   90.00
#
_symmetry.space_group_name_H-M   'P 1'
#
loop_
_entity.id
_entity.type
_entity.pdbx_description
1 polymer ?
#
loop_
_entity_poly.entity_id
_entity_poly.type
_entity_poly.pdbx_seq_one_letter_code
_entity_poly.pdbx_strand_id
1 'polypeptide(L)'
;MTSRHKLLALAIFLTSFATNATGLFAAAQVAHGPASPASHETGADSCTADDIWYIDTRGSYASCCAEGTPHLRVERFLGTCHWAPAEQSEVTSPSARPQGTIVYIHGNRVSSATAKREGLRVYQGLKRHAAAEDGFRFVIFAWPADQIHGQLQDVRVKAARTGAASWHLAHFLERMPGDEPVGLMGYSFGARIVTGSLQLLASGQLGCYVLEHNGPGRSTGVRTVLIASALHSHWLNAGQFHGLAVTQMDRLLLLNNSCDFALKRYHAIERCSNPAALGYVGLSESRLVDHAAAVEQWNARSVVGRDHSLAPYLCSDCLMSKVWDTLRLDSQIAESHPVASTDE
;
A
#
# COMPACT_ATOMS: atom_id res chain seq x y z
N MET A 1 6.38 -21.59 -42.96
CA MET A 1 7.11 -20.78 -41.96
C MET A 1 6.60 -19.36 -42.08
N THR A 2 5.64 -18.87 -41.29
CA THR A 2 5.85 -18.19 -40.00
C THR A 2 4.50 -17.96 -39.32
N SER A 3 3.95 -18.96 -38.62
CA SER A 3 2.70 -18.80 -37.83
C SER A 3 2.71 -19.56 -36.50
N ARG A 4 3.90 -19.84 -35.97
CA ARG A 4 4.07 -20.57 -34.70
C ARG A 4 4.74 -19.79 -33.56
N HIS A 5 5.09 -18.52 -33.77
CA HIS A 5 5.74 -17.69 -32.75
C HIS A 5 4.83 -16.66 -32.07
N LYS A 6 3.58 -16.50 -32.53
CA LYS A 6 2.60 -15.59 -31.90
C LYS A 6 1.71 -16.26 -30.84
N LEU A 7 1.56 -17.58 -30.86
CA LEU A 7 0.71 -18.31 -29.91
C LEU A 7 1.39 -18.65 -28.58
N LEU A 8 2.73 -18.68 -28.52
CA LEU A 8 3.44 -19.00 -27.26
C LEU A 8 3.51 -17.81 -26.29
N ALA A 9 3.27 -16.58 -26.77
CA ALA A 9 3.21 -15.38 -25.92
C ALA A 9 1.88 -15.24 -25.15
N LEU A 10 0.85 -16.01 -25.54
CA LEU A 10 -0.51 -15.90 -24.98
C LEU A 10 -0.78 -16.90 -23.83
N ALA A 11 -0.01 -17.99 -23.73
CA ALA A 11 -0.27 -19.09 -22.80
C ALA A 11 0.35 -18.92 -21.38
N ILE A 12 1.24 -17.94 -21.15
CA ILE A 12 2.06 -17.85 -19.91
C ILE A 12 1.54 -16.81 -18.91
N PHE A 13 0.39 -16.18 -19.16
CA PHE A 13 -0.31 -15.35 -18.17
C PHE A 13 -1.44 -16.11 -17.43
N LEU A 14 -1.57 -17.42 -17.67
CA LEU A 14 -2.66 -18.27 -17.16
C LEU A 14 -2.31 -19.07 -15.89
N THR A 15 -1.08 -18.95 -15.35
CA THR A 15 -0.64 -19.77 -14.20
C THR A 15 -0.09 -18.92 -13.07
N SER A 16 -0.98 -18.25 -12.35
CA SER A 16 -0.85 -18.02 -10.91
C SER A 16 -2.24 -17.69 -10.35
N PHE A 17 -2.64 -18.48 -9.35
CA PHE A 17 -3.99 -18.61 -8.75
C PHE A 17 -4.95 -19.60 -9.42
N ALA A 18 -4.56 -20.87 -9.38
CA ALA A 18 -5.51 -21.95 -9.14
C ALA A 18 -4.81 -23.01 -8.27
N THR A 19 -5.22 -23.13 -7.00
CA THR A 19 -5.08 -24.36 -6.21
C THR A 19 -6.03 -24.34 -5.00
N ASN A 20 -7.17 -24.98 -5.24
CA ASN A 20 -7.94 -25.89 -4.39
C ASN A 20 -8.24 -25.52 -2.93
N ALA A 21 -9.51 -25.14 -2.72
CA ALA A 21 -10.27 -25.56 -1.56
C ALA A 21 -10.79 -26.99 -1.79
N THR A 22 -10.43 -27.92 -0.91
CA THR A 22 -11.23 -29.11 -0.54
C THR A 22 -10.57 -29.78 0.66
N GLY A 23 -11.11 -29.54 1.85
CA GLY A 23 -10.75 -30.25 3.09
C GLY A 23 -12.02 -30.56 3.84
N LEU A 24 -12.31 -31.85 4.00
CA LEU A 24 -13.50 -32.42 4.61
C LEU A 24 -13.75 -31.86 6.02
N PHE A 25 -14.96 -31.39 6.28
CA PHE A 25 -15.49 -31.29 7.64
C PHE A 25 -16.33 -32.54 7.93
N ALA A 26 -15.83 -33.38 8.82
CA ALA A 26 -16.61 -34.42 9.47
C ALA A 26 -17.50 -33.77 10.53
N ALA A 27 -18.81 -34.02 10.45
CA ALA A 27 -19.77 -33.64 11.45
C ALA A 27 -19.59 -34.52 12.71
N ALA A 28 -19.36 -33.88 13.86
CA ALA A 28 -19.50 -34.52 15.16
C ALA A 28 -20.71 -33.89 15.86
N GLN A 29 -21.74 -34.72 16.09
CA GLN A 29 -22.92 -34.38 16.87
C GLN A 29 -22.52 -34.16 18.34
N VAL A 30 -22.93 -33.03 18.92
CA VAL A 30 -22.86 -32.79 20.37
C VAL A 30 -24.29 -32.83 20.92
N ALA A 31 -24.51 -33.73 21.86
CA ALA A 31 -25.78 -33.97 22.54
C ALA A 31 -26.15 -32.80 23.46
N HIS A 32 -27.44 -32.48 23.51
CA HIS A 32 -28.05 -31.55 24.46
C HIS A 32 -28.19 -32.18 25.85
N GLY A 33 -27.79 -31.44 26.89
CA GLY A 33 -28.11 -31.68 28.30
C GLY A 33 -28.31 -30.33 29.01
N PRO A 34 -29.20 -30.22 30.01
CA PRO A 34 -29.91 -28.99 30.33
C PRO A 34 -29.17 -28.02 31.25
N ALA A 35 -29.60 -26.77 31.19
CA ALA A 35 -29.09 -25.62 31.92
C ALA A 35 -29.41 -25.61 33.43
N SER A 36 -28.51 -25.02 34.22
CA SER A 36 -28.80 -24.35 35.50
C SER A 36 -27.65 -23.40 35.89
N PRO A 37 -27.92 -22.38 36.75
CA PRO A 37 -27.55 -21.01 36.46
C PRO A 37 -26.37 -20.43 37.25
N ALA A 38 -25.76 -19.42 36.63
CA ALA A 38 -25.12 -18.21 37.15
C ALA A 38 -24.36 -18.25 38.48
N SER A 39 -23.05 -18.04 38.40
CA SER A 39 -22.27 -17.31 39.43
C SER A 39 -20.95 -16.82 38.84
N HIS A 40 -20.70 -15.52 38.97
CA HIS A 40 -19.38 -14.84 38.92
C HIS A 40 -18.64 -14.95 37.56
N GLU A 41 -17.90 -13.98 37.03
CA GLU A 41 -17.32 -12.76 37.55
C GLU A 41 -16.85 -11.95 36.33
N THR A 42 -16.77 -10.63 36.50
CA THR A 42 -16.10 -9.70 35.59
C THR A 42 -14.66 -10.15 35.28
N GLY A 43 -14.41 -10.51 34.03
CA GLY A 43 -13.07 -10.73 33.49
C GLY A 43 -12.95 -10.01 32.15
N ALA A 44 -12.11 -8.99 32.11
CA ALA A 44 -11.80 -8.24 30.92
C ALA A 44 -11.21 -9.14 29.84
N ASP A 45 -11.96 -9.43 28.78
CA ASP A 45 -11.37 -9.79 27.49
C ASP A 45 -10.89 -8.50 26.83
N SER A 46 -9.82 -7.90 27.39
CA SER A 46 -8.99 -6.93 26.67
C SER A 46 -8.15 -7.68 25.64
N CYS A 47 -8.80 -8.36 24.71
CA CYS A 47 -8.17 -8.72 23.45
C CYS A 47 -7.88 -7.36 22.80
N THR A 48 -6.61 -6.94 22.81
CA THR A 48 -6.18 -5.64 22.29
C THR A 48 -6.75 -5.47 20.89
N ALA A 49 -7.86 -4.74 20.75
CA ALA A 49 -8.62 -4.73 19.51
C ALA A 49 -7.76 -4.15 18.40
N ASP A 50 -7.40 -4.99 17.43
CA ASP A 50 -6.63 -4.58 16.26
C ASP A 50 -7.37 -3.45 15.55
N ASP A 51 -6.74 -2.28 15.41
CA ASP A 51 -7.36 -1.11 14.79
C ASP A 51 -7.20 -1.17 13.26
N ILE A 52 -7.98 -2.03 12.62
CA ILE A 52 -7.90 -2.30 11.19
C ILE A 52 -9.10 -1.70 10.46
N TRP A 53 -8.79 -0.96 9.39
CA TRP A 53 -9.74 -0.24 8.58
C TRP A 53 -9.64 -0.65 7.11
N TYR A 54 -10.75 -0.53 6.39
CA TYR A 54 -10.84 -0.76 4.96
C TYR A 54 -11.50 0.47 4.32
N ILE A 55 -10.79 1.06 3.35
CA ILE A 55 -11.26 2.20 2.57
C ILE A 55 -11.42 1.75 1.12
N ASP A 56 -12.60 1.96 0.54
CA ASP A 56 -12.90 1.55 -0.83
C ASP A 56 -13.33 2.75 -1.68
N THR A 57 -12.59 2.99 -2.76
CA THR A 57 -12.88 4.07 -3.71
C THR A 57 -13.65 3.57 -4.94
N ARG A 58 -14.08 2.30 -5.00
CA ARG A 58 -14.82 1.75 -6.17
C ARG A 58 -16.15 2.43 -6.46
N GLY A 59 -16.80 2.99 -5.44
CA GLY A 59 -18.02 3.78 -5.58
C GLY A 59 -17.75 5.26 -5.91
N SER A 60 -16.49 5.67 -5.97
CA SER A 60 -16.09 7.05 -6.22
C SER A 60 -15.49 7.20 -7.60
N TYR A 61 -16.06 8.09 -8.41
CA TYR A 61 -15.54 8.41 -9.72
C TYR A 61 -14.83 9.76 -9.66
N ALA A 62 -13.52 9.76 -9.90
CA ALA A 62 -12.76 10.98 -10.11
C ALA A 62 -12.35 11.09 -11.58
N SER A 63 -12.80 12.17 -12.22
CA SER A 63 -12.31 12.58 -13.54
C SER A 63 -11.21 13.63 -13.38
N CYS A 64 -10.59 14.04 -14.49
CA CYS A 64 -9.66 15.17 -14.52
C CYS A 64 -10.26 16.50 -14.03
N CYS A 65 -11.58 16.61 -13.90
CA CYS A 65 -12.27 17.79 -13.39
C CYS A 65 -13.02 17.46 -12.10
N ALA A 66 -12.56 16.46 -11.34
CA ALA A 66 -13.14 16.15 -10.05
C ALA A 66 -12.89 17.33 -9.09
N GLU A 67 -13.97 17.91 -8.59
CA GLU A 67 -13.95 18.95 -7.57
C GLU A 67 -14.55 18.41 -6.27
N GLY A 68 -14.14 19.00 -5.15
CA GLY A 68 -14.68 18.67 -3.82
C GLY A 68 -14.08 17.42 -3.17
N THR A 69 -14.72 16.98 -2.09
CA THR A 69 -14.24 15.84 -1.29
C THR A 69 -14.76 14.52 -1.88
N PRO A 70 -13.89 13.53 -2.15
CA PRO A 70 -14.36 12.24 -2.63
C PRO A 70 -15.17 11.50 -1.57
N HIS A 71 -16.22 10.82 -2.02
CA HIS A 71 -16.91 9.85 -1.18
C HIS A 71 -16.08 8.57 -1.04
N LEU A 72 -15.62 8.27 0.18
CA LEU A 72 -14.88 7.06 0.50
C LEU A 72 -15.77 6.12 1.31
N ARG A 73 -15.96 4.86 0.85
CA ARG A 73 -16.64 3.87 1.70
C ARG A 73 -15.65 3.36 2.74
N VAL A 74 -15.99 3.51 4.02
CA VAL A 74 -15.13 3.11 5.14
C VAL A 74 -15.79 1.99 5.91
N GLU A 75 -14.99 1.00 6.27
CA GLU A 75 -15.41 -0.14 7.07
C GLU A 75 -14.34 -0.46 8.13
N ARG A 76 -14.75 -0.79 9.34
CA ARG A 76 -13.88 -1.22 10.43
C ARG A 76 -13.93 -2.73 10.61
N PHE A 77 -12.77 -3.34 10.86
CA PHE A 77 -12.68 -4.75 11.18
C PHE A 77 -13.04 -5.00 12.64
N LEU A 78 -13.96 -5.93 12.90
CA LEU A 78 -14.44 -6.27 14.26
C LEU A 78 -13.97 -7.65 14.73
N GLY A 79 -13.01 -8.27 14.02
CA GLY A 79 -12.57 -9.64 14.28
C GLY A 79 -13.32 -10.70 13.47
N THR A 80 -12.80 -11.93 13.47
CA THR A 80 -13.43 -13.13 12.86
C THR A 80 -14.09 -12.92 11.48
N CYS A 81 -13.43 -12.18 10.58
CA CYS A 81 -13.90 -11.85 9.22
C CYS A 81 -15.10 -10.88 9.14
N HIS A 82 -15.44 -10.17 10.21
CA HIS A 82 -16.53 -9.21 10.22
C HIS A 82 -16.04 -7.78 9.96
N TRP A 83 -16.76 -7.09 9.07
CA TRP A 83 -16.53 -5.69 8.71
C TRP A 83 -17.82 -4.92 8.95
N ALA A 84 -17.76 -3.83 9.70
CA ALA A 84 -18.87 -2.94 9.94
C ALA A 84 -18.66 -1.61 9.17
N PRO A 85 -19.71 -1.03 8.57
CA PRO A 85 -19.65 0.34 8.05
C PRO A 85 -19.20 1.32 9.13
N ALA A 86 -18.44 2.33 8.73
CA ALA A 86 -17.98 3.39 9.62
C ALA A 86 -17.87 4.72 8.84
N GLU A 87 -17.78 5.82 9.57
CA GLU A 87 -17.61 7.15 8.99
C GLU A 87 -16.13 7.44 8.69
N GLN A 88 -15.88 8.27 7.67
CA GLN A 88 -14.52 8.67 7.32
C GLN A 88 -13.82 9.43 8.46
N SER A 89 -14.58 10.21 9.24
CA SER A 89 -14.05 10.94 10.40
C SER A 89 -13.51 10.00 11.48
N GLU A 90 -14.00 8.76 11.59
CA GLU A 90 -13.52 7.81 12.60
C GLU A 90 -12.09 7.35 12.31
N VAL A 91 -11.78 7.05 11.04
CA VAL A 91 -10.44 6.59 10.62
C VAL A 91 -9.43 7.74 10.52
N THR A 92 -9.89 8.98 10.37
CA THR A 92 -9.02 10.18 10.35
C THR A 92 -8.96 10.90 11.69
N SER A 93 -9.62 10.39 12.73
CA SER A 93 -9.47 10.92 14.09
C SER A 93 -8.11 10.52 14.67
N PRO A 94 -7.50 11.34 15.55
CA PRO A 94 -6.24 11.04 16.21
C PRO A 94 -6.18 9.60 16.72
N SER A 95 -5.17 8.86 16.27
CA SER A 95 -4.93 7.53 16.77
C SER A 95 -4.45 7.58 18.22
N ALA A 96 -5.07 6.79 19.10
CA ALA A 96 -4.56 6.58 20.45
C ALA A 96 -3.32 5.65 20.47
N ARG A 97 -2.83 5.21 19.30
CA ARG A 97 -1.75 4.22 19.16
C ARG A 97 -0.39 4.91 18.97
N PRO A 98 0.66 4.48 19.69
CA PRO A 98 1.96 5.14 19.67
C PRO A 98 2.68 5.05 18.32
N GLN A 99 2.40 4.04 17.50
CA GLN A 99 3.05 3.82 16.20
C GLN A 99 2.31 4.42 15.00
N GLY A 100 1.31 5.29 15.24
CA GLY A 100 0.58 5.96 14.16
C GLY A 100 -0.18 5.02 13.23
N THR A 101 -0.24 5.39 11.95
CA THR A 101 -1.05 4.70 10.93
C THR A 101 -0.21 4.17 9.78
N ILE A 102 -0.42 2.90 9.44
CA ILE A 102 0.15 2.27 8.24
C ILE A 102 -0.97 2.06 7.22
N VAL A 103 -0.78 2.57 6.00
CA VAL A 103 -1.72 2.41 4.89
C VAL A 103 -1.13 1.48 3.84
N TYR A 104 -1.81 0.37 3.55
CA TYR A 104 -1.47 -0.57 2.50
C TYR A 104 -2.32 -0.34 1.24
N ILE A 105 -1.66 -0.22 0.08
CA ILE A 105 -2.29 -0.05 -1.22
C ILE A 105 -1.96 -1.25 -2.12
N HIS A 106 -2.99 -1.98 -2.53
CA HIS A 106 -2.86 -3.20 -3.33
C HIS A 106 -2.55 -2.95 -4.82
N GLY A 107 -2.14 -4.02 -5.50
CA GLY A 107 -1.80 -4.04 -6.93
C GLY A 107 -3.00 -4.21 -7.88
N ASN A 108 -2.73 -4.76 -9.06
CA ASN A 108 -3.73 -4.98 -10.11
C ASN A 108 -4.56 -6.27 -9.88
N ARG A 109 -5.77 -6.34 -10.47
CA ARG A 109 -6.68 -7.51 -10.45
C ARG A 109 -7.17 -7.92 -9.07
N VAL A 110 -7.36 -6.95 -8.21
CA VAL A 110 -7.84 -7.16 -6.84
C VAL A 110 -9.27 -6.65 -6.73
N SER A 111 -10.21 -7.55 -6.41
CA SER A 111 -11.58 -7.19 -6.04
C SER A 111 -11.67 -6.72 -4.59
N SER A 112 -12.78 -6.09 -4.19
CA SER A 112 -12.99 -5.64 -2.81
C SER A 112 -12.77 -6.75 -1.77
N ALA A 113 -13.36 -7.94 -1.98
CA ALA A 113 -13.18 -9.08 -1.08
C ALA A 113 -11.72 -9.58 -1.06
N THR A 114 -11.03 -9.56 -2.21
CA THR A 114 -9.62 -9.94 -2.28
C THR A 114 -8.73 -8.90 -1.59
N ALA A 115 -9.02 -7.60 -1.72
CA ALA A 115 -8.29 -6.52 -1.06
C ALA A 115 -8.32 -6.68 0.47
N LYS A 116 -9.49 -6.99 1.04
CA LYS A 116 -9.62 -7.28 2.48
C LYS A 116 -8.76 -8.47 2.90
N ARG A 117 -8.87 -9.61 2.18
CA ARG A 117 -8.08 -10.82 2.52
C ARG A 117 -6.58 -10.60 2.36
N GLU A 118 -6.16 -9.95 1.28
CA GLU A 118 -4.76 -9.65 1.02
C GLU A 118 -4.21 -8.64 2.05
N GLY A 119 -4.96 -7.57 2.33
CA GLY A 119 -4.58 -6.59 3.33
C GLY A 119 -4.47 -7.18 4.73
N LEU A 120 -5.37 -8.10 5.13
CA LEU A 120 -5.21 -8.83 6.40
C LEU A 120 -3.96 -9.71 6.44
N ARG A 121 -3.54 -10.28 5.29
CA ARG A 121 -2.25 -11.01 5.22
C ARG A 121 -1.05 -10.08 5.34
N VAL A 122 -1.13 -8.87 4.77
CA VAL A 122 -0.10 -7.83 4.96
C VAL A 122 -0.03 -7.42 6.42
N TYR A 123 -1.18 -7.14 7.05
CA TYR A 123 -1.27 -6.84 8.49
C TYR A 123 -0.60 -7.92 9.33
N GLN A 124 -0.98 -9.19 9.13
CA GLN A 124 -0.38 -10.33 9.83
C GLN A 124 1.13 -10.43 9.56
N GLY A 125 1.56 -10.16 8.33
CA GLY A 125 2.97 -10.09 7.96
C GLY A 125 3.72 -9.07 8.81
N LEU A 126 3.20 -7.85 8.93
CA LEU A 126 3.78 -6.78 9.75
C LEU A 126 3.75 -7.10 11.24
N LYS A 127 2.59 -7.55 11.76
CA LYS A 127 2.40 -7.82 13.19
C LYS A 127 3.30 -8.93 13.72
N ARG A 128 3.79 -9.85 12.88
CA ARG A 128 4.81 -10.86 13.25
C ARG A 128 6.19 -10.27 13.57
N HIS A 129 6.50 -9.08 13.06
CA HIS A 129 7.77 -8.38 13.33
C HIS A 129 7.64 -7.25 14.35
N ALA A 130 6.41 -6.82 14.63
CA ALA A 130 6.09 -5.88 15.70
C ALA A 130 6.21 -6.54 17.07
N ALA A 131 6.61 -5.79 18.10
CA ALA A 131 6.52 -6.28 19.48
C ALA A 131 5.05 -6.53 19.88
N ALA A 132 4.82 -7.30 20.94
CA ALA A 132 3.47 -7.56 21.43
C ALA A 132 2.73 -6.24 21.75
N GLU A 133 3.44 -5.33 22.43
CA GLU A 133 2.99 -3.99 22.83
C GLU A 133 2.85 -3.01 21.64
N ASP A 134 3.39 -3.38 20.47
CA ASP A 134 3.39 -2.52 19.29
C ASP A 134 2.02 -2.54 18.61
N GLY A 135 1.18 -1.58 18.98
CA GLY A 135 -0.09 -1.30 18.32
C GLY A 135 0.04 -0.17 17.30
N PHE A 136 -0.44 -0.41 16.08
CA PHE A 136 -0.59 0.59 15.02
C PHE A 136 -2.00 0.51 14.42
N ARG A 137 -2.49 1.63 13.87
CA ARG A 137 -3.68 1.63 13.01
C ARG A 137 -3.27 1.10 11.64
N PHE A 138 -4.02 0.14 11.10
CA PHE A 138 -3.75 -0.41 9.78
C PHE A 138 -4.91 -0.13 8.82
N VAL A 139 -4.63 0.53 7.71
CA VAL A 139 -5.63 0.91 6.72
C VAL A 139 -5.37 0.16 5.42
N ILE A 140 -6.35 -0.63 4.98
CA ILE A 140 -6.36 -1.26 3.66
C ILE A 140 -7.03 -0.27 2.71
N PHE A 141 -6.25 0.34 1.82
CA PHE A 141 -6.76 1.28 0.82
C PHE A 141 -6.99 0.56 -0.51
N ALA A 142 -8.25 0.46 -0.90
CA ALA A 142 -8.70 -0.30 -2.04
C ALA A 142 -9.25 0.58 -3.16
N TRP A 143 -8.82 0.29 -4.38
CA TRP A 143 -9.13 1.07 -5.58
C TRP A 143 -9.71 0.17 -6.69
N PRO A 144 -10.33 0.71 -7.76
CA PRO A 144 -11.02 -0.07 -8.80
C PRO A 144 -10.08 -0.89 -9.70
N ALA A 145 -9.50 -1.94 -9.14
CA ALA A 145 -8.51 -2.82 -9.73
C ALA A 145 -9.07 -4.15 -10.24
N ASP A 146 -10.38 -4.39 -10.16
CA ASP A 146 -11.02 -5.62 -10.64
C ASP A 146 -10.64 -5.96 -12.08
N GLN A 147 -10.36 -7.23 -12.33
CA GLN A 147 -9.95 -7.70 -13.65
C GLN A 147 -11.02 -7.40 -14.69
N ILE A 148 -10.60 -6.81 -15.81
CA ILE A 148 -11.45 -6.65 -17.00
C ILE A 148 -10.96 -7.55 -18.15
N HIS A 149 -11.80 -7.68 -19.18
CA HIS A 149 -11.45 -8.45 -20.36
C HIS A 149 -10.22 -7.86 -21.08
N GLY A 150 -9.37 -8.75 -21.61
CA GLY A 150 -8.15 -8.40 -22.33
C GLY A 150 -6.99 -7.99 -21.43
N GLN A 151 -5.91 -8.78 -21.39
CA GLN A 151 -4.79 -8.56 -20.45
C GLN A 151 -4.10 -7.19 -20.61
N LEU A 152 -3.82 -6.80 -21.85
CA LEU A 152 -3.15 -5.52 -22.14
C LEU A 152 -4.09 -4.34 -21.88
N GLN A 153 -5.36 -4.49 -22.24
CA GLN A 153 -6.39 -3.47 -21.97
C GLN A 153 -6.58 -3.30 -20.47
N ASP A 154 -6.68 -4.39 -19.72
CA ASP A 154 -6.75 -4.41 -18.26
C ASP A 154 -5.60 -3.61 -17.65
N VAL A 155 -4.35 -3.98 -17.93
CA VAL A 155 -3.20 -3.28 -17.33
C VAL A 155 -3.17 -1.79 -17.72
N ARG A 156 -3.52 -1.42 -18.95
CA ARG A 156 -3.54 -0.02 -19.39
C ARG A 156 -4.63 0.81 -18.75
N VAL A 157 -5.85 0.28 -18.69
CA VAL A 157 -6.98 0.95 -18.01
C VAL A 157 -6.64 1.15 -16.55
N LYS A 158 -5.99 0.16 -15.91
CA LYS A 158 -5.60 0.23 -14.51
C LYS A 158 -4.45 1.20 -14.27
N ALA A 159 -3.47 1.25 -15.17
CA ALA A 159 -2.45 2.30 -15.18
C ALA A 159 -3.05 3.70 -15.30
N ALA A 160 -4.06 3.92 -16.14
CA ALA A 160 -4.72 5.22 -16.27
C ALA A 160 -5.53 5.62 -15.02
N ARG A 161 -6.10 4.63 -14.31
CA ARG A 161 -6.87 4.85 -13.08
C ARG A 161 -6.02 5.21 -11.86
N THR A 162 -4.70 4.98 -11.89
CA THR A 162 -3.86 5.27 -10.72
C THR A 162 -3.83 6.75 -10.39
N GLY A 163 -4.03 7.66 -11.35
CA GLY A 163 -4.13 9.10 -11.08
C GLY A 163 -5.33 9.43 -10.17
N ALA A 164 -6.52 8.97 -10.54
CA ALA A 164 -7.73 9.10 -9.72
C ALA A 164 -7.56 8.45 -8.34
N ALA A 165 -6.98 7.24 -8.28
CA ALA A 165 -6.71 6.58 -7.01
C ALA A 165 -5.68 7.33 -6.14
N SER A 166 -4.68 7.97 -6.77
CA SER A 166 -3.71 8.84 -6.10
C SER A 166 -4.39 10.05 -5.49
N TRP A 167 -5.34 10.65 -6.22
CA TRP A 167 -6.13 11.78 -5.75
C TRP A 167 -7.02 11.41 -4.56
N HIS A 168 -7.70 10.26 -4.61
CA HIS A 168 -8.46 9.75 -3.47
C HIS A 168 -7.58 9.53 -2.23
N LEU A 169 -6.41 8.90 -2.39
CA LEU A 169 -5.50 8.65 -1.28
C LEU A 169 -4.91 9.97 -0.74
N ALA A 170 -4.61 10.95 -1.58
CA ALA A 170 -4.14 12.26 -1.14
C ALA A 170 -5.20 12.99 -0.30
N HIS A 171 -6.47 12.97 -0.73
CA HIS A 171 -7.59 13.49 0.06
C HIS A 171 -7.76 12.79 1.41
N PHE A 172 -7.57 11.47 1.46
CA PHE A 172 -7.59 10.73 2.71
C PHE A 172 -6.45 11.18 3.65
N LEU A 173 -5.23 11.23 3.14
CA LEU A 173 -4.03 11.59 3.93
C LEU A 173 -4.06 13.03 4.44
N GLU A 174 -4.64 13.95 3.67
CA GLU A 174 -4.81 15.36 4.02
C GLU A 174 -5.74 15.56 5.23
N ARG A 175 -6.71 14.65 5.42
CA ARG A 175 -7.69 14.72 6.52
C ARG A 175 -7.21 14.07 7.80
N MET A 176 -6.12 13.32 7.74
CA MET A 176 -5.50 12.76 8.94
C MET A 176 -4.80 13.87 9.75
N PRO A 177 -4.62 13.68 11.07
CA PRO A 177 -3.93 14.67 11.90
C PRO A 177 -2.52 14.90 11.38
N GLY A 178 -2.12 16.17 11.34
CA GLY A 178 -0.87 16.59 10.69
C GLY A 178 0.39 16.09 11.38
N ASP A 179 0.32 15.85 12.69
CA ASP A 179 1.38 15.35 13.56
C ASP A 179 1.38 13.81 13.69
N GLU A 180 0.33 13.13 13.21
CA GLU A 180 0.26 11.67 13.28
C GLU A 180 1.24 11.04 12.28
N PRO A 181 2.20 10.21 12.75
CA PRO A 181 3.11 9.51 11.87
C PRO A 181 2.35 8.60 10.91
N VAL A 182 2.73 8.62 9.63
CA VAL A 182 2.15 7.74 8.61
C VAL A 182 3.21 6.93 7.87
N GLY A 183 2.95 5.62 7.77
CA GLY A 183 3.63 4.70 6.88
C GLY A 183 2.78 4.37 5.66
N LEU A 184 3.36 4.40 4.45
CA LEU A 184 2.70 3.97 3.21
C LEU A 184 3.40 2.74 2.63
N MET A 185 2.62 1.71 2.32
CA MET A 185 3.10 0.49 1.67
C MET A 185 2.35 0.28 0.35
N GLY A 186 3.04 0.46 -0.76
CA GLY A 186 2.47 0.30 -2.10
C GLY A 186 3.04 -0.91 -2.82
N TYR A 187 2.16 -1.82 -3.29
CA TYR A 187 2.56 -2.96 -4.11
C TYR A 187 2.15 -2.78 -5.58
N SER A 188 3.09 -2.99 -6.51
CA SER A 188 2.83 -2.90 -7.96
C SER A 188 2.22 -1.53 -8.35
N PHE A 189 1.01 -1.46 -8.89
CA PHE A 189 0.32 -0.19 -9.13
C PHE A 189 -0.01 0.58 -7.84
N GLY A 190 -0.11 -0.09 -6.70
CA GLY A 190 -0.20 0.58 -5.40
C GLY A 190 1.00 1.50 -5.13
N ALA A 191 2.21 1.14 -5.57
CA ALA A 191 3.37 2.02 -5.49
C ALA A 191 3.23 3.27 -6.39
N ARG A 192 2.61 3.12 -7.56
CA ARG A 192 2.28 4.24 -8.44
C ARG A 192 1.25 5.17 -7.80
N ILE A 193 0.29 4.61 -7.06
CA ILE A 193 -0.72 5.38 -6.30
C ILE A 193 -0.07 6.13 -5.14
N VAL A 194 0.75 5.45 -4.31
CA VAL A 194 1.47 6.07 -3.19
C VAL A 194 2.29 7.28 -3.65
N THR A 195 3.12 7.10 -4.67
CA THR A 195 3.99 8.17 -5.17
C THR A 195 3.20 9.29 -5.85
N GLY A 196 2.10 8.97 -6.54
CA GLY A 196 1.20 9.99 -7.10
C GLY A 196 0.48 10.81 -6.02
N SER A 197 0.08 10.18 -4.91
CA SER A 197 -0.55 10.88 -3.77
C SER A 197 0.42 11.81 -3.08
N LEU A 198 1.66 11.38 -2.88
CA LEU A 198 2.70 12.22 -2.29
C LEU A 198 3.09 13.36 -3.24
N GLN A 199 3.09 13.14 -4.55
CA GLN A 199 3.23 14.23 -5.53
C GLN A 199 2.11 15.27 -5.39
N LEU A 200 0.85 14.83 -5.26
CA LEU A 200 -0.28 15.73 -5.03
C LEU A 200 -0.15 16.52 -3.72
N LEU A 201 0.29 15.86 -2.64
CA LEU A 201 0.52 16.54 -1.37
C LEU A 201 1.66 17.57 -1.45
N ALA A 202 2.70 17.29 -2.25
CA ALA A 202 3.84 18.19 -2.41
C ALA A 202 3.56 19.41 -3.31
N SER A 203 2.77 19.24 -4.37
CA SER A 203 2.63 20.27 -5.41
C SER A 203 1.19 20.71 -5.68
N GLY A 204 0.21 20.13 -4.99
CA GLY A 204 -1.21 20.33 -5.27
C GLY A 204 -1.69 19.72 -6.60
N GLN A 205 -0.84 19.04 -7.37
CA GLN A 205 -1.18 18.61 -8.73
C GLN A 205 -0.49 17.31 -9.18
N LEU A 206 -1.23 16.47 -9.91
CA LEU A 206 -0.72 15.30 -10.63
C LEU A 206 -1.42 15.17 -11.99
N GLY A 207 -0.72 15.59 -13.05
CA GLY A 207 -1.33 15.68 -14.38
C GLY A 207 -2.54 16.61 -14.37
N CYS A 208 -3.73 16.07 -14.62
CA CYS A 208 -4.98 16.82 -14.58
C CYS A 208 -5.66 16.84 -13.19
N TYR A 209 -5.21 16.02 -12.23
CA TYR A 209 -5.80 16.00 -10.89
C TYR A 209 -5.22 17.12 -10.05
N VAL A 210 -6.09 17.86 -9.36
CA VAL A 210 -5.72 18.95 -8.45
C VAL A 210 -6.19 18.60 -7.05
N LEU A 211 -5.32 18.78 -6.06
CA LEU A 211 -5.65 18.68 -4.65
C LEU A 211 -5.73 20.10 -4.09
N GLU A 212 -6.93 20.55 -3.75
CA GLU A 212 -7.10 21.76 -2.97
C GLU A 212 -6.72 21.48 -1.52
N HIS A 213 -5.74 22.22 -1.00
CA HIS A 213 -5.30 22.10 0.38
C HIS A 213 -6.32 22.71 1.34
N ASN A 214 -7.35 21.93 1.67
CA ASN A 214 -8.48 22.31 2.51
C ASN A 214 -8.45 21.60 3.89
N GLY A 215 -7.53 20.67 4.10
CA GLY A 215 -7.33 19.98 5.39
C GLY A 215 -6.36 20.71 6.33
N PRO A 216 -6.10 20.16 7.53
CA PRO A 216 -5.15 20.72 8.51
C PRO A 216 -3.71 20.87 8.00
N GLY A 217 -3.41 20.33 6.81
CA GLY A 217 -2.06 20.17 6.30
C GLY A 217 -1.38 18.98 6.98
N ARG A 218 -0.79 18.09 6.20
CA ARG A 218 0.03 16.99 6.72
C ARG A 218 1.49 17.46 6.78
N SER A 219 2.18 17.21 7.89
CA SER A 219 3.63 17.42 7.93
C SER A 219 4.30 16.46 6.94
N THR A 220 5.44 16.88 6.37
CA THR A 220 6.30 15.95 5.65
C THR A 220 6.77 14.84 6.58
N GLY A 221 7.26 13.74 5.99
CA GLY A 221 7.92 12.68 6.74
C GLY A 221 7.22 11.33 6.71
N VAL A 222 6.56 11.03 5.59
CA VAL A 222 5.90 9.75 5.36
C VAL A 222 6.94 8.65 5.16
N ARG A 223 6.90 7.61 5.99
CA ARG A 223 7.75 6.44 5.80
C ARG A 223 7.17 5.57 4.70
N THR A 224 7.95 5.27 3.67
CA THR A 224 7.40 4.68 2.44
C THR A 224 8.09 3.37 2.10
N VAL A 225 7.30 2.34 1.80
CA VAL A 225 7.74 1.05 1.27
C VAL A 225 7.09 0.85 -0.10
N LEU A 226 7.90 0.67 -1.13
CA LEU A 226 7.45 0.35 -2.48
C LEU A 226 7.92 -1.04 -2.87
N ILE A 227 6.98 -1.92 -3.22
CA ILE A 227 7.26 -3.31 -3.59
C ILE A 227 6.88 -3.56 -5.04
N ALA A 228 7.80 -4.12 -5.82
CA ALA A 228 7.58 -4.51 -7.22
C ALA A 228 6.91 -3.38 -8.04
N SER A 229 7.38 -2.15 -7.86
CA SER A 229 6.68 -0.93 -8.24
C SER A 229 6.42 -0.80 -9.75
N ALA A 230 5.15 -0.68 -10.13
CA ALA A 230 4.69 -0.58 -11.51
C ALA A 230 4.51 0.88 -11.98
N LEU A 231 5.56 1.68 -11.83
CA LEU A 231 5.71 3.06 -12.36
C LEU A 231 7.01 3.19 -13.13
N HIS A 232 7.19 4.27 -13.89
CA HIS A 232 8.42 4.43 -14.67
C HIS A 232 9.60 4.65 -13.73
N SER A 233 10.74 4.06 -14.06
CA SER A 233 11.96 4.15 -13.24
C SER A 233 12.47 5.57 -13.02
N HIS A 234 12.13 6.50 -13.91
CA HIS A 234 12.54 7.90 -13.81
C HIS A 234 11.49 8.79 -13.13
N TRP A 235 10.26 8.33 -12.84
CA TRP A 235 9.20 9.21 -12.37
C TRP A 235 9.49 9.91 -11.03
N LEU A 236 10.35 9.33 -10.19
CA LEU A 236 10.77 9.93 -8.92
C LEU A 236 11.96 10.89 -9.06
N ASN A 237 12.59 10.99 -10.23
CA ASN A 237 13.69 11.92 -10.43
C ASN A 237 13.19 13.38 -10.39
N ALA A 238 14.09 14.30 -10.04
CA ALA A 238 13.82 15.72 -10.06
C ALA A 238 13.19 16.19 -11.40
N GLY A 239 12.12 16.97 -11.30
CA GLY A 239 11.39 17.49 -12.46
C GLY A 239 10.60 16.46 -13.27
N GLN A 240 10.49 15.20 -12.80
CA GLN A 240 9.68 14.18 -13.46
C GLN A 240 8.27 14.09 -12.88
N PHE A 241 7.44 13.21 -13.45
CA PHE A 241 6.00 13.16 -13.19
C PHE A 241 5.61 13.02 -11.71
N HIS A 242 6.39 12.27 -10.91
CA HIS A 242 6.23 12.15 -9.45
C HIS A 242 7.46 12.73 -8.72
N GLY A 243 8.18 13.67 -9.33
CA GLY A 243 9.51 14.11 -8.89
C GLY A 243 9.55 14.84 -7.54
N LEU A 244 8.42 15.35 -7.07
CA LEU A 244 8.28 15.98 -5.75
C LEU A 244 7.76 15.00 -4.69
N ALA A 245 7.35 13.78 -5.06
CA ALA A 245 6.84 12.80 -4.09
C ALA A 245 7.85 12.49 -2.98
N VAL A 246 9.16 12.47 -3.31
CA VAL A 246 10.24 12.17 -2.37
C VAL A 246 10.45 13.25 -1.31
N THR A 247 9.98 14.49 -1.52
CA THR A 247 10.08 15.56 -0.51
C THR A 247 9.08 15.38 0.62
N GLN A 248 8.07 14.53 0.43
CA GLN A 248 7.09 14.17 1.45
C GLN A 248 7.53 12.97 2.28
N MET A 249 8.64 12.32 1.91
CA MET A 249 9.10 11.08 2.52
C MET A 249 10.34 11.35 3.40
N ASP A 250 10.38 10.76 4.59
CA ASP A 250 11.61 10.75 5.41
C ASP A 250 12.47 9.53 5.08
N ARG A 251 11.83 8.39 4.80
CA ARG A 251 12.50 7.14 4.45
C ARG A 251 11.76 6.44 3.32
N LEU A 252 12.51 5.91 2.37
CA LEU A 252 12.00 5.11 1.25
C LEU A 252 12.72 3.76 1.21
N LEU A 253 12.00 2.66 1.43
CA LEU A 253 12.46 1.32 1.07
C LEU A 253 11.88 0.90 -0.28
N LEU A 254 12.75 0.63 -1.25
CA LEU A 254 12.39 0.07 -2.54
C LEU A 254 12.77 -1.41 -2.60
N LEU A 255 11.77 -2.29 -2.59
CA LEU A 255 11.95 -3.73 -2.87
C LEU A 255 11.69 -3.97 -4.36
N ASN A 256 12.75 -3.89 -5.17
CA ASN A 256 12.69 -4.18 -6.60
C ASN A 256 12.96 -5.68 -6.86
N ASN A 257 12.55 -6.20 -8.00
CA ASN A 257 12.85 -7.56 -8.45
C ASN A 257 13.25 -7.54 -9.93
N SER A 258 14.57 -7.64 -10.18
CA SER A 258 15.10 -7.62 -11.55
C SER A 258 14.85 -8.91 -12.35
N CYS A 259 14.20 -9.91 -11.75
CA CYS A 259 13.79 -11.15 -12.43
C CYS A 259 12.28 -11.21 -12.69
N ASP A 260 11.52 -10.21 -12.23
CA ASP A 260 10.07 -10.16 -12.35
C ASP A 260 9.61 -10.20 -13.81
N PHE A 261 8.83 -11.22 -14.16
CA PHE A 261 8.42 -11.45 -15.54
C PHE A 261 7.36 -10.46 -16.04
N ALA A 262 6.51 -9.95 -15.14
CA ALA A 262 5.49 -8.97 -15.48
C ALA A 262 6.15 -7.60 -15.69
N LEU A 263 7.00 -7.17 -14.76
CA LEU A 263 7.67 -5.86 -14.85
C LEU A 263 8.72 -5.81 -15.97
N LYS A 264 9.31 -6.94 -16.37
CA LYS A 264 10.13 -7.00 -17.61
C LYS A 264 9.37 -6.55 -18.86
N ARG A 265 8.04 -6.71 -18.87
CA ARG A 265 7.14 -6.32 -19.98
C ARG A 265 6.43 -5.00 -19.76
N TYR A 266 6.85 -4.23 -18.76
CA TYR A 266 6.21 -3.00 -18.38
C TYR A 266 6.06 -1.99 -19.52
N HIS A 267 7.01 -1.96 -20.46
CA HIS A 267 6.94 -1.16 -21.68
C HIS A 267 5.67 -1.39 -22.53
N ALA A 268 4.96 -2.52 -22.36
CA ALA A 268 3.71 -2.75 -23.06
C ALA A 268 2.59 -1.77 -22.62
N ILE A 269 2.69 -1.21 -21.42
CA ILE A 269 1.71 -0.25 -20.87
C ILE A 269 1.71 1.03 -21.71
N GLU A 270 2.90 1.58 -22.02
CA GLU A 270 3.06 2.77 -22.84
C GLU A 270 3.91 2.50 -24.08
N ARG A 271 3.27 2.53 -25.26
CA ARG A 271 3.92 2.17 -26.53
C ARG A 271 4.99 3.17 -26.98
N CYS A 272 4.83 4.44 -26.64
CA CYS A 272 5.64 5.52 -27.23
C CYS A 272 6.91 5.83 -26.44
N SER A 273 6.88 5.64 -25.13
CA SER A 273 7.96 6.02 -24.20
C SER A 273 8.88 4.85 -23.82
N ASN A 274 8.48 3.59 -24.12
CA ASN A 274 9.20 2.36 -23.79
C ASN A 274 9.84 2.34 -22.38
N PRO A 275 9.08 2.66 -21.31
CA PRO A 275 9.65 2.85 -19.99
C PRO A 275 10.04 1.52 -19.35
N ALA A 276 11.12 1.54 -18.57
CA ALA A 276 11.39 0.46 -17.62
C ALA A 276 10.59 0.67 -16.33
N ALA A 277 10.11 -0.41 -15.71
CA ALA A 277 9.48 -0.35 -14.40
C ALA A 277 10.51 -0.07 -13.31
N LEU A 278 10.23 0.85 -12.39
CA LEU A 278 11.02 1.10 -11.20
C LEU A 278 11.24 -0.20 -10.41
N GLY A 279 10.18 -0.99 -10.23
CA GLY A 279 10.27 -2.29 -9.55
C GLY A 279 11.09 -3.35 -10.28
N TYR A 280 11.49 -3.12 -11.54
CA TYR A 280 12.38 -4.04 -12.28
C TYR A 280 13.83 -3.56 -12.23
N VAL A 281 14.08 -2.28 -12.57
CA VAL A 281 15.46 -1.76 -12.72
C VAL A 281 16.01 -1.10 -11.47
N GLY A 282 15.16 -0.69 -10.52
CA GLY A 282 15.58 0.09 -9.37
C GLY A 282 15.54 1.60 -9.58
N LEU A 283 15.88 2.34 -8.53
CA LEU A 283 15.97 3.80 -8.50
C LEU A 283 17.42 4.25 -8.74
N SER A 284 17.58 5.40 -9.40
CA SER A 284 18.88 6.07 -9.54
C SER A 284 18.90 7.27 -8.59
N GLU A 285 19.46 7.10 -7.38
CA GLU A 285 19.44 8.11 -6.32
C GLU A 285 20.09 9.45 -6.71
N SER A 286 21.13 9.43 -7.55
CA SER A 286 21.81 10.63 -8.05
C SER A 286 20.95 11.59 -8.88
N ARG A 287 19.69 11.24 -9.14
CA ARG A 287 18.74 12.03 -9.93
C ARG A 287 17.54 12.50 -9.11
N LEU A 288 17.52 12.25 -7.80
CA LEU A 288 16.50 12.77 -6.90
C LEU A 288 16.74 14.27 -6.66
N VAL A 289 15.70 14.96 -6.18
CA VAL A 289 15.83 16.34 -5.71
C VAL A 289 16.76 16.41 -4.50
N ASP A 290 17.43 17.54 -4.31
CA ASP A 290 18.27 17.77 -3.12
C ASP A 290 17.42 17.62 -1.84
N HIS A 291 18.02 17.06 -0.78
CA HIS A 291 17.33 16.70 0.48
C HIS A 291 16.22 15.63 0.34
N ALA A 292 16.35 14.70 -0.62
CA ALA A 292 15.45 13.55 -0.73
C ALA A 292 15.50 12.63 0.50
N ALA A 293 14.42 11.87 0.70
CA ALA A 293 14.30 10.81 1.70
C ALA A 293 15.53 9.91 1.80
N ALA A 294 15.79 9.35 2.98
CA ALA A 294 16.76 8.28 3.12
C ALA A 294 16.29 7.05 2.32
N VAL A 295 16.97 6.77 1.20
CA VAL A 295 16.63 5.65 0.31
C VAL A 295 17.41 4.40 0.71
N GLU A 296 16.68 3.30 0.90
CA GLU A 296 17.22 1.95 0.92
C GLU A 296 16.61 1.16 -0.24
N GLN A 297 17.44 0.46 -1.00
CA GLN A 297 16.95 -0.39 -2.09
C GLN A 297 17.47 -1.80 -1.97
N TRP A 298 16.59 -2.78 -2.19
CA TRP A 298 16.94 -4.20 -2.17
C TRP A 298 16.33 -4.97 -3.34
N ASN A 299 17.18 -5.70 -4.08
CA ASN A 299 16.74 -6.52 -5.20
C ASN A 299 16.35 -7.92 -4.73
N ALA A 300 15.04 -8.17 -4.63
CA ALA A 300 14.43 -9.39 -4.13
C ALA A 300 14.52 -10.60 -5.09
N ARG A 301 15.28 -10.52 -6.19
CA ARG A 301 15.38 -11.59 -7.20
C ARG A 301 15.76 -12.96 -6.63
N SER A 302 16.58 -13.01 -5.58
CA SER A 302 17.04 -14.26 -4.96
C SER A 302 15.97 -14.90 -4.06
N VAL A 303 14.99 -14.11 -3.62
CA VAL A 303 13.90 -14.54 -2.72
C VAL A 303 12.63 -14.83 -3.52
N VAL A 304 12.28 -13.95 -4.45
CA VAL A 304 11.00 -13.96 -5.18
C VAL A 304 11.13 -14.62 -6.57
N GLY A 305 12.34 -14.63 -7.13
CA GLY A 305 12.57 -15.19 -8.46
C GLY A 305 11.81 -14.42 -9.55
N ARG A 306 11.07 -15.15 -10.40
CA ARG A 306 10.34 -14.56 -11.54
C ARG A 306 8.89 -14.17 -11.23
N ASP A 307 8.43 -14.43 -10.01
CA ASP A 307 7.05 -14.17 -9.61
C ASP A 307 6.83 -12.67 -9.42
N HIS A 308 5.64 -12.20 -9.82
CA HIS A 308 5.17 -10.85 -9.52
C HIS A 308 4.31 -10.82 -8.27
N SER A 309 3.78 -11.95 -7.80
CA SER A 309 2.83 -12.02 -6.70
C SER A 309 3.39 -11.44 -5.39
N LEU A 310 2.51 -10.91 -4.55
CA LEU A 310 2.89 -10.32 -3.27
C LEU A 310 3.33 -11.38 -2.24
N ALA A 311 2.79 -12.60 -2.32
CA ALA A 311 2.96 -13.60 -1.27
C ALA A 311 4.44 -13.97 -0.98
N PRO A 312 5.32 -14.18 -1.97
CA PRO A 312 6.74 -14.41 -1.72
C PRO A 312 7.45 -13.29 -0.95
N TYR A 313 7.02 -12.03 -1.11
CA TYR A 313 7.54 -10.92 -0.32
C TYR A 313 7.10 -11.04 1.15
N LEU A 314 5.81 -11.31 1.39
CA LEU A 314 5.24 -11.44 2.74
C LEU A 314 5.72 -12.69 3.50
N CYS A 315 6.05 -13.76 2.79
CA CYS A 315 6.54 -15.00 3.36
C CYS A 315 8.05 -14.97 3.67
N SER A 316 8.76 -13.91 3.27
CA SER A 316 10.18 -13.76 3.55
C SER A 316 10.39 -12.92 4.80
N ASP A 317 10.86 -13.56 5.88
CA ASP A 317 11.17 -12.87 7.14
C ASP A 317 12.24 -11.78 6.93
N CYS A 318 13.22 -12.03 6.06
CA CYS A 318 14.25 -11.04 5.72
C CYS A 318 13.66 -9.78 5.07
N LEU A 319 12.75 -9.93 4.11
CA LEU A 319 12.10 -8.80 3.46
C LEU A 319 11.14 -8.09 4.42
N MET A 320 10.32 -8.86 5.15
CA MET A 320 9.32 -8.29 6.06
C MET A 320 9.93 -7.61 7.28
N SER A 321 11.10 -8.05 7.78
CA SER A 321 11.86 -7.31 8.78
C SER A 321 12.22 -5.92 8.26
N LYS A 322 12.73 -5.80 7.03
CA LYS A 322 13.07 -4.50 6.43
C LYS A 322 11.85 -3.61 6.23
N VAL A 323 10.74 -4.20 5.80
CA VAL A 323 9.45 -3.50 5.65
C VAL A 323 9.02 -2.95 7.01
N TRP A 324 9.04 -3.77 8.07
CA TRP A 324 8.68 -3.34 9.41
C TRP A 324 9.64 -2.27 9.95
N ASP A 325 10.96 -2.45 9.83
CA ASP A 325 11.94 -1.46 10.28
C ASP A 325 11.78 -0.10 9.58
N THR A 326 11.29 -0.11 8.35
CA THR A 326 10.97 1.10 7.60
C THR A 326 9.67 1.73 8.08
N LEU A 327 8.61 0.93 8.29
CA LEU A 327 7.28 1.43 8.64
C LEU A 327 7.05 1.67 10.13
N ARG A 328 7.85 1.10 11.04
CA ARG A 328 7.70 1.32 12.49
C ARG A 328 7.88 2.80 12.79
N LEU A 329 6.91 3.45 13.41
CA LEU A 329 6.92 4.91 13.60
C LEU A 329 7.41 5.24 15.01
N ASP A 330 8.66 4.85 15.31
CA ASP A 330 9.26 5.14 16.61
C ASP A 330 9.34 6.65 16.82
N SER A 331 8.82 7.12 17.96
CA SER A 331 8.81 8.51 18.41
C SER A 331 10.22 8.98 18.83
N GLN A 332 11.24 8.79 18.00
CA GLN A 332 12.47 9.55 18.15
C GLN A 332 12.29 10.87 17.40
N ILE A 333 11.59 11.79 18.06
CA ILE A 333 11.84 13.22 17.85
C ILE A 333 13.33 13.39 18.12
N ALA A 334 14.07 13.80 17.08
CA ALA A 334 15.48 14.10 17.16
C ALA A 334 15.74 15.04 18.34
N GLU A 335 16.54 14.59 19.31
CA GLU A 335 17.29 15.51 20.15
C GLU A 335 18.17 16.33 19.20
N SER A 336 17.81 17.59 19.00
CA SER A 336 18.67 18.56 18.32
C SER A 336 20.00 18.59 19.05
N HIS A 337 21.07 18.28 18.32
CA HIS A 337 22.44 18.54 18.76
C HIS A 337 22.54 19.96 19.34
N PRO A 338 23.03 20.15 20.57
CA PRO A 338 23.39 21.47 21.02
C PRO A 338 24.54 21.95 20.13
N VAL A 339 24.28 23.05 19.40
CA VAL A 339 25.32 23.83 18.75
C VAL A 339 26.29 24.23 19.86
N ALA A 340 27.50 23.70 19.80
CA ALA A 340 28.58 24.14 20.65
C ALA A 340 28.80 25.64 20.38
N SER A 341 28.40 26.48 21.32
CA SER A 341 28.82 27.88 21.39
C SER A 341 30.32 27.89 21.66
N THR A 342 31.11 28.11 20.62
CA THR A 342 32.44 28.69 20.76
C THR A 342 32.25 30.18 20.98
N ASP A 343 32.26 30.60 22.24
CA ASP A 343 32.52 32.00 22.60
C ASP A 343 34.02 32.14 22.88
N GLU A 344 34.60 33.18 22.25
CA GLU A 344 35.94 33.73 22.46
C GLU A 344 36.12 34.39 23.82
#